data_AF-X1VT83-F1
#
_entry.id   AF-X1VT83-F1
#
_cell.length_a   1.000
_cell.length_b   1.000
_cell.length_c   1.000
_cell.angle_alpha   90.00
_cell.angle_beta   90.00
_cell.angle_gamma   90.00
#
_symmetry.space_group_name_H-M   'P 1'
#
loop_
_entity.id
_entity.type
_entity.pdbx_description
1 polymer ?
#
loop_
_entity_poly.entity_id
_entity_poly.type
_entity_poly.pdbx_seq_one_letter_code
_entity_poly.pdbx_strand_id
1 'polypeptide(L)' 'MRTFLAVEIPGHIRKKITNFIEKEKNKGLPIKWVKFENLHITLKFLGEIDENKKQEIIPVI' A
#
# COMPACT_ATOMS: atom_id res chain seq x y z
N MET A 1 -13.59 6.91 8.12
CA MET A 1 -12.73 5.85 7.55
C MET A 1 -11.44 6.50 7.08
N ARG A 2 -10.26 5.94 7.40
CA ARG A 2 -9.00 6.46 6.88
C ARG A 2 -8.78 5.98 5.45
N THR A 3 -8.67 6.91 4.50
CA THR A 3 -8.58 6.61 3.07
C THR A 3 -7.38 7.28 2.42
N PHE A 4 -6.99 6.72 1.27
CA PHE A 4 -5.92 7.24 0.42
C PHE A 4 -6.14 6.74 -1.01
N LEU A 5 -5.57 7.46 -1.97
CA LEU A 5 -5.47 7.04 -3.36
C LEU A 5 -4.14 6.32 -3.59
N ALA A 6 -4.18 5.18 -4.26
CA ALA A 6 -2.99 4.39 -4.55
C ALA A 6 -3.02 3.80 -5.96
N VAL A 7 -1.82 3.52 -6.47
CA VAL A 7 -1.61 2.75 -7.69
C VAL A 7 -1.03 1.40 -7.32
N GLU A 8 -1.63 0.34 -7.86
CA GLU A 8 -1.10 -1.01 -7.69
C GLU A 8 0.24 -1.17 -8.40
N ILE A 9 1.16 -1.82 -7.71
CA ILE A 9 2.44 -2.19 -8.29
C ILE A 9 2.26 -3.51 -9.07
N PRO A 10 2.81 -3.64 -10.30
CA PRO A 10 2.81 -4.90 -11.03
C PRO A 10 3.32 -6.07 -10.16
N GLY A 11 2.65 -7.22 -10.25
CA GLY A 11 2.93 -8.37 -9.37
C GLY A 11 4.39 -8.84 -9.41
N HIS A 12 5.06 -8.75 -10.56
CA HIS A 12 6.47 -9.11 -10.69
C HIS A 12 7.42 -8.18 -9.88
N ILE A 13 7.07 -6.89 -9.75
CA ILE A 13 7.83 -5.94 -8.93
C ILE A 13 7.56 -6.21 -7.44
N ARG A 14 6.28 -6.42 -7.05
CA ARG A 14 5.93 -6.82 -5.68
C ARG A 14 6.72 -8.06 -5.25
N LYS A 15 6.85 -9.08 -6.12
CA LYS A 15 7.65 -10.28 -5.85
C LYS A 15 9.13 -9.98 -5.63
N LYS A 16 9.73 -9.09 -6.45
CA LYS A 16 11.13 -8.66 -6.25
C LYS A 16 11.34 -8.00 -4.89
N ILE A 17 10.43 -7.12 -4.48
CA ILE A 17 10.49 -6.45 -3.17
C ILE A 17 10.34 -7.47 -2.03
N THR A 18 9.36 -8.37 -2.10
CA THR A 18 9.15 -9.39 -1.07
C THR A 18 10.37 -10.32 -0.94
N ASN A 19 10.98 -10.72 -2.05
CA ASN A 19 12.21 -11.53 -2.02
C ASN A 19 13.37 -10.81 -1.32
N PHE A 20 13.48 -9.48 -1.47
CA PHE A 20 14.46 -8.68 -0.73
C PHE A 20 14.12 -8.68 0.76
N ILE A 21 12.86 -8.41 1.11
CA ILE A 21 12.37 -8.40 2.50
C ILE A 21 12.68 -9.72 3.21
N GLU A 22 12.43 -10.87 2.57
CA GLU A 22 12.70 -12.18 3.17
C GLU A 22 14.20 -12.40 3.47
N LYS A 23 15.10 -11.89 2.62
CA LYS A 23 16.55 -11.94 2.89
C LYS A 23 16.92 -11.07 4.09
N GLU A 24 16.29 -9.90 4.23
CA GLU A 24 16.58 -8.95 5.31
C GLU A 24 15.98 -9.37 6.66
N LYS A 25 14.83 -10.05 6.66
CA LYS A 25 14.21 -10.61 7.88
C LYS A 25 15.16 -11.53 8.66
N ASN A 26 16.01 -12.27 7.96
CA ASN A 26 16.99 -13.17 8.55
C ASN A 26 18.08 -12.46 9.39
N LYS A 27 18.17 -11.12 9.30
CA LYS A 27 19.14 -10.33 10.07
C LYS A 27 18.67 -9.98 11.49
N GLY A 28 17.48 -10.40 11.89
CA GLY A 28 16.97 -10.21 13.26
C GLY A 28 16.65 -8.76 13.63
N LEU A 29 16.50 -7.87 12.64
CA LEU A 29 16.14 -6.47 12.88
C LEU A 29 14.66 -6.37 13.30
N PRO A 30 14.30 -5.52 14.28
CA PRO A 30 12.93 -5.35 14.76
C PRO A 30 12.07 -4.51 13.79
N ILE A 31 11.96 -4.95 12.53
CA ILE A 31 11.26 -4.25 11.46
C ILE A 31 9.90 -4.91 11.20
N LYS A 32 8.82 -4.11 11.21
CA LYS A 32 7.50 -4.55 10.78
C LYS A 32 7.34 -4.37 9.27
N TRP A 33 7.48 -5.46 8.54
CA TRP A 33 7.38 -5.45 7.07
C TRP A 33 5.93 -5.43 6.59
N VAL A 34 5.67 -4.69 5.51
CA VAL A 34 4.37 -4.67 4.83
C VAL A 34 4.12 -6.00 4.10
N LYS A 35 2.86 -6.45 4.06
CA LYS A 35 2.47 -7.67 3.34
C LYS A 35 2.50 -7.47 1.83
N PHE A 36 2.64 -8.56 1.07
CA PHE A 36 2.70 -8.54 -0.40
C PHE A 36 1.50 -7.84 -1.04
N GLU A 37 0.29 -8.17 -0.57
CA GLU A 37 -0.98 -7.62 -1.04
C GLU A 37 -1.12 -6.12 -0.75
N ASN A 38 -0.42 -5.62 0.27
CA ASN A 38 -0.46 -4.23 0.69
C ASN A 38 0.63 -3.37 0.03
N LEU A 39 1.48 -3.94 -0.83
CA LEU A 39 2.48 -3.17 -1.57
C LEU A 39 1.81 -2.34 -2.67
N HIS A 40 1.82 -1.03 -2.49
CA HIS A 40 1.28 -0.06 -3.44
C HIS A 40 2.08 1.24 -3.35
N ILE A 41 1.88 2.13 -4.32
CA ILE A 41 2.38 3.50 -4.24
C ILE A 41 1.21 4.39 -3.84
N THR A 42 1.28 5.02 -2.67
CA THR A 42 0.30 6.03 -2.27
C THR A 42 0.52 7.31 -3.06
N LEU A 43 -0.50 7.79 -3.75
CA LEU A 43 -0.48 9.07 -4.47
C LEU A 43 -0.90 10.24 -3.57
N LYS A 44 -1.95 10.03 -2.78
CA LYS A 44 -2.52 11.08 -1.92
C LYS A 44 -3.21 10.48 -0.70
N PHE A 45 -2.87 10.99 0.48
CA PHE A 45 -3.63 10.71 1.70
C PHE A 45 -4.85 11.62 1.77
N LEU A 46 -6.01 11.03 2.05
CA LEU A 46 -7.28 11.75 2.20
C LEU A 46 -7.67 11.90 3.68
N GLY A 47 -7.02 11.15 4.57
CA GLY A 47 -7.30 11.17 6.01
C GLY A 47 -8.61 10.49 6.34
N GLU A 48 -9.28 10.96 7.38
CA GLU A 48 -10.63 10.50 7.73
C GLU A 48 -11.66 11.15 6.81
N ILE A 49 -12.45 10.33 6.13
CA ILE A 49 -13.62 10.78 5.36
C ILE A 49 -14.88 10.05 5.86
N ASP A 50 -16.03 10.67 5.65
CA ASP A 50 -17.35 10.08 5.85
C ASP A 50 -17.92 9.51 4.53
N GLU A 51 -19.11 8.88 4.60
CA GLU A 51 -19.77 8.30 3.42
C GLU A 51 -20.20 9.36 2.40
N ASN A 52 -20.52 10.59 2.83
CA ASN A 52 -20.91 11.66 1.92
C ASN A 52 -19.72 12.09 1.06
N LYS A 53 -18.59 12.37 1.69
CA LYS A 53 -17.34 12.76 1.02
C LYS A 53 -16.77 11.65 0.14
N LYS A 54 -17.02 10.39 0.50
CA LYS A 54 -16.67 9.23 -0.33
C LYS A 54 -17.45 9.21 -1.65
N GLN A 55 -18.72 9.64 -1.67
CA GLN A 55 -19.51 9.70 -2.91
C GLN A 55 -19.00 10.77 -3.89
N GLU A 56 -18.40 11.85 -3.39
CA GLU A 56 -17.79 12.90 -4.23
C GLU A 56 -16.46 12.45 -4.85
N ILE A 57 -15.75 11.52 -4.20
CA ILE A 57 -14.48 10.97 -4.67
C ILE A 57 -14.79 9.77 -5.58
N ILE A 58 -15.35 10.07 -6.75
CA ILE A 58 -15.62 9.07 -7.79
C ILE A 58 -14.29 8.68 -8.43
N PRO A 59 -14.00 7.39 -8.62
CA PRO A 59 -12.85 6.98 -9.42
C PRO A 59 -13.02 7.52 -10.83
N VAL A 60 -12.15 8.46 -11.24
CA VAL A 60 -11.98 8.84 -12.64
C VAL A 60 -11.32 7.65 -13.32
N ILE A 61 -12.11 6.81 -13.98
CA ILE A 61 -11.63 5.76 -14.90
C ILE A 61 -12.11 6.13 -16.29
#